data_AF-A0A9E3EBG6-F1
#
_entry.id   AF-A0A9E3EBG6-F1
#
_cell.length_a   1.000
_cell.length_b   1.000
_cell.length_c   1.000
_cell.angle_alpha   90.00
_cell.angle_beta   90.00
_cell.angle_gamma   90.00
#
_symmetry.space_group_name_H-M   'P 1'
#
loop_
_entity.id
_entity.type
_entity.pdbx_description
1 polymer ?
#
loop_
_entity_poly.entity_id
_entity_poly.type
_entity_poly.pdbx_seq_one_letter_code
_entity_poly.pdbx_strand_id
1 'polypeptide(L)'
;MAGLNMFPWLLKMPASGDVWQKVTNVTDWFSPRLEMNFAGDPQIEQQVNEHVASYGAQLGLLTEAVLGLADSKHDARFHEAVKRLKDIQAKVEKLKADRPAPAKSALQAMEELRRTDGKAYDEVLEKLGVKAAAS
;
A
#
# COMPACT_ATOMS: atom_id res chain seq x y z
N MET A 1 26.67 -13.95 49.04
CA MET A 1 26.10 -12.72 48.47
C MET A 1 27.21 -11.99 47.75
N ALA A 2 27.13 -11.82 46.43
CA ALA A 2 28.17 -11.15 45.65
C ALA A 2 27.58 -10.51 44.39
N GLY A 3 27.93 -9.24 44.16
CA GLY A 3 28.07 -8.66 42.83
C GLY A 3 26.91 -7.81 42.30
N LEU A 4 26.79 -6.55 42.73
CA LEU A 4 26.28 -5.50 41.85
C LEU A 4 27.31 -5.28 40.73
N ASN A 5 26.95 -5.58 39.48
CA ASN A 5 27.67 -5.08 38.30
C ASN A 5 26.83 -3.99 37.63
N MET A 6 27.19 -2.74 37.96
CA MET A 6 26.87 -1.55 37.17
C MET A 6 27.62 -1.63 35.84
N PHE A 7 26.90 -1.62 34.71
CA PHE A 7 27.51 -1.40 33.40
C PHE A 7 27.53 0.10 33.03
N PRO A 8 28.58 0.60 32.35
CA PRO A 8 29.05 1.99 32.43
C PRO A 8 28.70 2.84 31.19
N TRP A 9 27.43 2.91 30.78
CA TRP A 9 27.00 3.74 29.63
C TRP A 9 26.10 4.92 30.04
N LEU A 10 26.24 5.36 31.29
CA LEU A 10 25.63 6.55 31.89
C LEU A 10 26.35 7.85 31.49
N LEU A 11 26.51 8.12 30.20
CA LEU A 11 26.91 9.45 29.73
C LEU A 11 25.78 10.06 28.90
N LYS A 12 24.92 10.79 29.62
CA LYS A 12 23.94 11.74 29.06
C LYS A 12 24.69 12.94 28.50
N MET A 13 24.21 13.52 27.39
CA MET A 13 24.15 14.99 27.27
C MET A 13 22.78 15.42 26.70
N PRO A 14 21.96 16.11 27.51
CA PRO A 14 20.67 16.66 27.09
C PRO A 14 20.89 18.01 26.40
N ALA A 15 20.31 18.19 25.21
CA ALA A 15 20.20 19.46 24.49
C ALA A 15 21.48 20.08 23.89
N SER A 16 21.65 19.96 22.56
CA SER A 16 22.10 21.11 21.77
C SER A 16 20.96 21.71 20.93
N GLY A 17 19.72 21.34 21.21
CA GLY A 17 18.55 21.85 20.51
C GLY A 17 17.35 20.98 20.85
N ASP A 18 16.27 21.63 21.23
CA ASP A 18 14.99 21.06 21.57
C ASP A 18 14.42 20.32 20.34
N VAL A 19 14.66 19.01 20.23
CA VAL A 19 14.02 18.22 19.17
C VAL A 19 12.78 17.59 19.78
N TRP A 20 11.64 18.26 19.56
CA TRP A 20 10.32 17.63 19.57
C TRP A 20 10.28 16.59 18.44
N GLN A 21 11.01 15.49 18.60
CA GLN A 21 10.94 14.37 17.69
C GLN A 21 9.71 13.57 18.12
N LYS A 22 8.60 13.91 17.47
CA LYS A 22 7.41 13.08 17.42
C LYS A 22 7.88 11.66 17.17
N VAL A 23 7.71 10.80 18.16
CA VAL A 23 8.02 9.37 18.07
C VAL A 23 7.05 8.76 17.05
N THR A 24 7.37 8.87 15.77
CA THR A 24 6.75 8.08 14.70
C THR A 24 7.43 6.72 14.69
N ASN A 25 7.08 5.89 15.67
CA ASN A 25 7.54 4.51 15.88
C ASN A 25 7.02 3.51 14.82
N VAL A 26 6.93 3.90 13.53
CA VAL A 26 6.47 3.00 12.45
C VAL A 26 7.27 3.16 11.14
N THR A 27 8.34 3.96 11.11
CA THR A 27 8.80 4.59 9.84
C THR A 27 10.12 4.10 9.26
N ASP A 28 10.65 2.93 9.64
CA ASP A 28 11.93 2.45 9.07
C ASP A 28 11.88 1.11 8.32
N TRP A 29 10.75 0.42 8.28
CA TRP A 29 10.57 -0.70 7.30
C TRP A 29 10.07 -0.20 5.93
N PHE A 30 9.45 0.98 5.88
CA PHE A 30 8.82 1.56 4.70
C PHE A 30 9.20 3.04 4.51
N SER A 31 10.49 3.36 4.58
CA SER A 31 10.95 4.73 4.29
C SER A 31 10.65 5.09 2.81
N PRO A 32 10.13 6.30 2.52
CA PRO A 32 9.56 6.70 1.22
C PRO A 32 10.60 7.00 0.13
N ARG A 33 11.76 6.33 0.18
CA ARG A 33 12.84 6.48 -0.81
C ARG A 33 13.09 5.26 -1.67
N LEU A 34 12.36 4.16 -1.43
CA LEU A 34 12.10 3.22 -2.50
C LEU A 34 11.04 3.88 -3.36
N GLU A 35 11.43 4.32 -4.56
CA GLU A 35 10.53 4.14 -5.71
C GLU A 35 10.16 2.66 -5.68
N MET A 36 9.07 2.36 -4.97
CA MET A 36 8.41 1.09 -5.07
C MET A 36 7.89 1.09 -6.50
N ASN A 37 8.73 0.62 -7.42
CA ASN A 37 8.28 -0.03 -8.63
C ASN A 37 7.56 -1.30 -8.17
N PHE A 38 6.42 -1.13 -7.47
CA PHE A 38 5.37 -2.11 -7.52
C PHE A 38 5.19 -2.32 -9.02
N ALA A 39 5.44 -3.53 -9.50
CA ALA A 39 5.07 -3.91 -10.86
C ALA A 39 3.52 -3.89 -11.04
N GLY A 40 2.80 -3.12 -10.20
CA GLY A 40 1.36 -3.02 -10.03
C GLY A 40 0.95 -1.56 -9.80
N ASP A 41 -0.31 -1.26 -10.09
CA ASP A 41 -0.86 0.09 -10.03
C ASP A 41 -1.02 0.58 -8.57
N PRO A 42 -0.42 1.71 -8.16
CA PRO A 42 -0.49 2.23 -6.80
C PRO A 42 -1.93 2.45 -6.28
N GLN A 43 -2.87 2.77 -7.16
CA GLN A 43 -4.28 2.93 -6.79
C GLN A 43 -4.92 1.58 -6.43
N ILE A 44 -4.52 0.50 -7.11
CA ILE A 44 -4.97 -0.86 -6.80
C ILE A 44 -4.40 -1.29 -5.45
N GLU A 45 -3.11 -1.08 -5.22
CA GLU A 45 -2.46 -1.46 -3.95
C GLU A 45 -3.09 -0.74 -2.75
N GLN A 46 -3.47 0.53 -2.92
CA GLN A 46 -4.22 1.26 -1.90
C GLN A 46 -5.61 0.65 -1.66
N GLN A 47 -6.38 0.42 -2.71
CA GLN A 47 -7.73 -0.17 -2.60
C GLN A 47 -7.71 -1.59 -2.01
N VAL A 48 -6.68 -2.38 -2.32
CA VAL A 48 -6.49 -3.71 -1.74
C VAL A 48 -6.24 -3.60 -0.23
N ASN A 49 -5.32 -2.71 0.18
CA ASN A 49 -5.00 -2.53 1.59
C ASN A 49 -6.18 -1.96 2.41
N GLU A 50 -6.95 -1.04 1.83
CA GLU A 50 -8.09 -0.40 2.50
C GLU A 50 -9.35 -1.26 2.52
N HIS A 51 -9.64 -2.01 1.45
CA HIS A 51 -10.94 -2.67 1.27
C HIS A 51 -10.90 -4.20 1.23
N VAL A 52 -9.74 -4.82 1.06
CA VAL A 52 -9.62 -6.29 1.00
C VAL A 52 -9.06 -6.86 2.29
N ALA A 53 -7.86 -6.45 2.67
CA ALA A 53 -7.20 -6.78 3.93
C ALA A 53 -5.97 -5.90 4.10
N SER A 54 -5.70 -5.44 5.32
CA SER A 54 -4.46 -4.72 5.59
C SER A 54 -3.24 -5.62 5.39
N TYR A 55 -2.10 -5.04 5.01
CA TYR A 55 -0.86 -5.81 4.82
C TYR A 55 -0.47 -6.64 6.06
N GLY A 56 -0.67 -6.11 7.26
CA GLY A 56 -0.41 -6.86 8.50
C GLY A 56 -1.29 -8.11 8.65
N ALA A 57 -2.56 -8.02 8.27
CA ALA A 57 -3.46 -9.17 8.30
C ALA A 57 -3.08 -10.23 7.25
N GLN A 58 -2.70 -9.80 6.05
CA GLN A 58 -2.23 -10.70 4.98
C GLN A 58 -0.97 -11.46 5.39
N LEU A 59 0.01 -10.76 5.98
CA LEU A 59 1.25 -11.36 6.48
C LEU A 59 0.99 -12.35 7.62
N GLY A 60 0.06 -12.04 8.52
CA GLY A 60 -0.36 -12.96 9.59
C GLY A 60 -0.91 -14.28 9.03
N LEU A 61 -1.82 -14.20 8.05
CA LEU A 61 -2.39 -15.38 7.39
C LEU A 61 -1.34 -16.20 6.64
N LEU A 62 -0.42 -15.54 5.93
CA LEU A 62 0.70 -16.21 5.26
C LEU A 62 1.60 -16.93 6.27
N THR A 63 1.91 -16.28 7.39
CA THR A 63 2.72 -16.88 8.47
C THR A 63 2.04 -18.12 9.04
N GLU A 64 0.75 -18.04 9.35
CA GLU A 64 -0.02 -19.19 9.86
C GLU A 64 -0.05 -20.35 8.85
N ALA A 65 -0.30 -20.06 7.57
CA ALA A 65 -0.33 -21.09 6.53
C ALA A 65 1.05 -21.74 6.31
N VAL A 66 2.12 -20.95 6.25
CA VAL A 66 3.49 -21.46 6.02
C VAL A 66 3.99 -22.27 7.21
N LEU A 67 3.73 -21.82 8.45
CA LEU A 67 4.09 -22.60 9.64
C LEU A 67 3.32 -23.92 9.70
N GLY A 68 2.02 -23.92 9.33
CA GLY A 68 1.23 -25.15 9.23
C GLY A 68 1.81 -26.15 8.22
N LEU A 69 2.29 -25.67 7.06
CA LEU A 69 3.00 -26.51 6.08
C LEU A 69 4.32 -27.05 6.61
N ALA A 70 5.14 -26.20 7.22
CA ALA A 70 6.45 -26.57 7.74
C ALA A 70 6.37 -27.63 8.85
N ASP A 71 5.38 -27.48 9.74
CA ASP A 71 5.12 -28.41 10.84
C ASP A 71 4.31 -29.65 10.40
N SER A 72 3.86 -29.72 9.14
CA SER A 72 2.88 -30.70 8.66
C SER A 72 1.60 -30.76 9.50
N LYS A 73 1.23 -29.62 10.11
CA LYS A 73 0.03 -29.45 10.94
C LYS A 73 -1.05 -28.76 10.13
N HIS A 74 -1.87 -29.57 9.47
CA HIS A 74 -3.04 -29.10 8.73
C HIS A 74 -4.28 -29.07 9.65
N ASP A 75 -4.18 -28.31 10.73
CA ASP A 75 -5.27 -28.14 11.68
C ASP A 75 -6.32 -27.13 11.18
N ALA A 76 -7.33 -26.86 12.02
CA ALA A 76 -8.39 -25.92 11.68
C ALA A 76 -7.86 -24.50 11.39
N ARG A 77 -6.82 -24.05 12.10
CA ARG A 77 -6.22 -22.72 11.90
C ARG A 77 -5.52 -22.65 10.56
N PHE A 78 -4.75 -23.67 10.19
CA PHE A 78 -4.14 -23.76 8.86
C PHE A 78 -5.19 -23.68 7.74
N HIS A 79 -6.26 -24.48 7.84
CA HIS A 79 -7.30 -24.50 6.81
C HIS A 79 -8.07 -23.17 6.74
N GLU A 80 -8.32 -22.51 7.87
CA GLU A 80 -8.93 -21.18 7.91
C GLU A 80 -8.01 -20.13 7.26
N ALA A 81 -6.71 -20.14 7.58
CA ALA A 81 -5.74 -19.22 7.00
C ALA A 81 -5.66 -19.37 5.48
N VAL A 82 -5.55 -20.60 4.98
CA VAL A 82 -5.54 -20.90 3.53
C VAL A 82 -6.84 -20.46 2.86
N LYS A 83 -8.00 -20.69 3.49
CA LYS A 83 -9.29 -20.25 2.96
C LYS A 83 -9.33 -18.72 2.84
N ARG A 84 -8.94 -18.00 3.88
CA ARG A 84 -8.90 -16.52 3.87
C ARG A 84 -7.93 -15.97 2.82
N LEU A 85 -6.78 -16.60 2.64
CA LEU A 85 -5.83 -16.23 1.58
C LEU A 85 -6.45 -16.38 0.19
N LYS A 86 -7.18 -17.47 -0.07
CA LYS A 86 -7.92 -17.66 -1.33
C LYS A 86 -8.99 -16.61 -1.54
N ASP A 87 -9.75 -16.28 -0.49
CA ASP A 87 -10.79 -15.25 -0.55
C ASP A 87 -10.20 -13.86 -0.87
N ILE A 88 -9.07 -13.52 -0.24
CA ILE A 88 -8.32 -12.29 -0.52
C ILE A 88 -7.85 -12.27 -1.97
N GLN A 89 -7.24 -13.36 -2.44
CA GLN A 89 -6.80 -13.48 -3.84
C GLN A 89 -7.95 -13.25 -4.81
N ALA A 90 -9.11 -13.89 -4.60
CA ALA A 90 -10.27 -13.72 -5.47
C ALA A 90 -10.79 -12.28 -5.50
N LYS A 91 -10.78 -11.58 -4.35
CA LYS A 91 -11.18 -10.16 -4.28
C LYS A 91 -10.21 -9.27 -5.05
N VAL A 92 -8.90 -9.51 -4.94
CA VAL A 92 -7.87 -8.77 -5.70
C VAL A 92 -8.05 -8.98 -7.20
N GLU A 93 -8.25 -10.21 -7.64
CA GLU A 93 -8.46 -10.52 -9.06
C GLU A 93 -9.73 -9.85 -9.60
N LYS A 94 -10.82 -9.86 -8.83
CA LYS A 94 -12.04 -9.14 -9.19
C LYS A 94 -11.78 -7.63 -9.32
N LEU A 95 -11.07 -7.03 -8.37
CA LEU A 95 -10.76 -5.60 -8.41
C LEU A 95 -9.94 -5.23 -9.66
N LYS A 96 -8.98 -6.09 -10.05
CA LYS A 96 -8.20 -5.92 -11.28
C LYS A 96 -9.06 -6.07 -12.54
N ALA A 97 -9.99 -7.03 -12.55
CA ALA A 97 -10.87 -7.31 -13.69
C ALA A 97 -11.94 -6.23 -13.91
N ASP A 98 -12.45 -5.64 -12.82
CA ASP A 98 -13.48 -4.59 -12.87
C ASP A 98 -12.93 -3.24 -13.39
N ARG A 99 -11.61 -3.12 -13.59
CA ARG A 99 -10.99 -1.90 -14.11
C ARG A 99 -11.32 -1.71 -15.61
N PRO A 100 -11.91 -0.57 -16.01
CA PRO A 100 -12.04 -0.25 -17.42
C PRO A 100 -10.66 -0.18 -18.07
N ALA A 101 -10.54 -0.70 -19.30
CA ALA A 101 -9.31 -0.60 -20.08
C ALA A 101 -8.79 0.86 -20.06
N PRO A 102 -7.47 1.10 -19.99
CA PRO A 102 -6.91 2.44 -19.78
C PRO A 102 -7.49 3.50 -20.74
N ALA A 103 -7.69 3.15 -22.01
CA ALA A 103 -8.31 4.02 -23.00
C ALA A 103 -9.77 4.39 -22.65
N LYS A 104 -10.57 3.44 -22.15
CA LYS A 104 -11.95 3.68 -21.74
C LYS A 104 -12.00 4.59 -20.50
N SER A 105 -11.12 4.37 -19.54
CA SER A 105 -11.00 5.23 -18.35
C SER A 105 -10.62 6.67 -18.74
N ALA A 106 -9.62 6.82 -19.61
CA ALA A 106 -9.18 8.12 -20.10
C ALA A 106 -10.30 8.88 -20.82
N LEU A 107 -11.06 8.18 -21.68
CA LEU A 107 -12.22 8.77 -22.37
C LEU A 107 -13.31 9.23 -21.40
N GLN A 108 -13.63 8.43 -20.39
CA GLN A 108 -14.63 8.79 -19.38
C GLN A 108 -14.18 10.01 -18.58
N ALA A 109 -12.92 10.06 -18.14
CA ALA A 109 -12.36 11.20 -17.43
C ALA A 109 -12.34 12.47 -18.30
N MET A 110 -11.98 12.36 -19.58
CA MET A 110 -12.02 13.48 -20.53
C MET A 110 -13.45 14.00 -20.75
N GLU A 111 -14.44 13.10 -20.87
CA GLU A 111 -15.85 13.49 -21.04
C GLU A 111 -16.44 14.12 -19.78
N GLU A 112 -16.08 13.63 -18.60
CA GLU A 112 -16.45 14.25 -17.34
C GLU A 112 -15.86 15.65 -17.22
N LEU A 113 -14.55 15.79 -17.48
CA LEU A 113 -13.86 17.08 -17.47
C LEU A 113 -14.51 18.07 -18.45
N ARG A 114 -14.85 17.63 -19.66
CA ARG A 114 -15.57 18.46 -20.65
C ARG A 114 -16.90 18.99 -20.13
N ARG A 115 -17.60 18.23 -19.29
CA ARG A 115 -18.93 18.58 -18.74
C ARG A 115 -18.84 19.45 -17.49
N THR A 116 -17.84 19.23 -16.65
CA THR A 116 -17.73 19.89 -15.34
C THR A 116 -16.78 21.09 -15.34
N ASP A 117 -15.72 21.05 -16.15
CA ASP A 117 -14.68 22.08 -16.22
C ASP A 117 -14.06 22.14 -17.63
N GLY A 118 -14.72 22.91 -18.51
CA GLY A 118 -14.28 23.09 -19.89
C GLY A 118 -12.88 23.72 -20.00
N LYS A 119 -12.48 24.57 -19.03
CA LYS A 119 -11.15 25.19 -19.05
C LYS A 119 -10.06 24.15 -18.77
N ALA A 120 -10.27 23.30 -17.76
CA ALA A 120 -9.35 22.21 -17.48
C ALA A 120 -9.28 21.20 -18.63
N TYR A 121 -10.40 20.96 -19.32
CA TYR A 121 -10.43 20.13 -20.53
C TYR A 121 -9.53 20.70 -21.64
N ASP A 122 -9.65 22.00 -21.94
CA ASP A 122 -8.84 22.66 -22.96
C ASP A 122 -7.34 22.67 -22.60
N GLU A 123 -7.00 22.89 -21.33
CA GLU A 123 -5.60 22.82 -20.85
C GLU A 123 -4.99 21.43 -21.06
N VAL A 124 -5.77 20.35 -20.88
CA VAL A 124 -5.31 18.98 -21.14
C VAL A 124 -5.10 18.76 -22.63
N LEU A 125 -6.00 19.23 -23.49
CA LEU A 125 -5.84 19.13 -24.95
C LEU A 125 -4.61 19.89 -25.45
N GLU A 126 -4.37 21.09 -24.93
CA GLU A 126 -3.19 21.89 -25.26
C GLU A 126 -1.89 21.17 -24.87
N LYS A 127 -1.82 20.64 -23.64
CA LYS A 127 -0.64 19.88 -23.16
C LYS A 127 -0.39 18.61 -23.96
N LEU A 128 -1.43 17.97 -24.48
CA LEU A 128 -1.32 16.81 -25.36
C LEU A 128 -1.01 17.17 -26.82
N GLY A 129 -0.95 18.47 -27.15
CA GLY A 129 -0.72 18.95 -28.51
C GLY A 129 -1.87 18.65 -29.47
N VAL A 130 -3.04 18.28 -28.94
CA VAL A 130 -4.24 18.03 -29.73
C VAL A 130 -4.90 19.37 -29.97
N LYS A 131 -4.64 19.99 -31.13
CA LYS A 131 -5.45 21.13 -31.56
C LYS A 131 -6.90 20.69 -31.61
N ALA A 132 -7.75 21.32 -30.79
CA ALA A 132 -9.19 21.18 -30.91
C ALA A 132 -9.57 21.35 -32.37
N ALA A 133 -10.15 20.31 -32.97
CA ALA A 133 -10.68 20.39 -34.31
C ALA A 133 -11.81 21.42 -34.28
N ALA A 134 -11.48 22.66 -34.67
CA ALA A 134 -12.46 23.69 -34.90
C ALA A 134 -13.31 23.28 -36.10
N SER A 135 -14.59 22.98 -35.87
CA SER A 135 -15.77 23.39 -36.67
C SER A 135 -17.00 22.64 -36.18
#